data_AF-A0A073K2B9-F1
#
_entry.id   AF-A0A073K2B9-F1
#
_cell.length_a   1.000
_cell.length_b   1.000
_cell.length_c   1.000
_cell.angle_alpha   90.00
_cell.angle_beta   90.00
_cell.angle_gamma   90.00
#
_symmetry.space_group_name_H-M   'P 1'
#
loop_
_entity.id
_entity.type
_entity.pdbx_description
1 polymer ?
#
loop_
_entity_poly.entity_id
_entity_poly.type
_entity_poly.pdbx_seq_one_letter_code
_entity_poly.pdbx_strand_id
1 'polypeptide(L)'
;MFYNNFDNVHGEDRYGMVGKTGDPFREECELGISCYQCHEQPLVIAERNWMDTNNDDSQRYQIVVVCEHCGAVDEFIVNDGREHQISKLKRSKYQPTEKNIINKGTVD
;
A
#
# COMPACT_ATOMS: atom_id res chain seq x y z
N MET A 1 11.46 28.72 23.12
CA MET A 1 10.22 28.54 22.34
C MET A 1 10.63 28.32 20.90
N PHE A 2 10.54 27.09 20.41
CA PHE A 2 10.84 26.76 19.03
C PHE A 2 9.55 26.32 18.36
N TYR A 3 9.12 27.09 17.35
CA TYR A 3 8.00 26.74 16.48
C TYR A 3 8.45 25.60 15.56
N ASN A 4 7.88 24.41 15.74
CA ASN A 4 7.99 23.35 14.76
C ASN A 4 6.94 23.62 13.68
N ASN A 5 7.36 24.26 12.58
CA ASN A 5 6.64 24.18 11.32
C ASN A 5 6.69 22.73 10.85
N PHE A 6 5.53 22.06 10.90
CA PHE A 6 5.28 20.81 10.20
C PHE A 6 5.15 21.13 8.70
N ASP A 7 6.27 21.44 8.06
CA ASP A 7 6.36 21.50 6.61
C ASP A 7 6.55 20.08 6.07
N ASN A 8 5.49 19.56 5.44
CA ASN A 8 5.51 18.58 4.34
C ASN A 8 6.65 17.56 4.37
N VAL A 9 6.59 16.62 5.31
CA VAL A 9 7.33 15.36 5.18
C VAL A 9 6.54 14.47 4.22
N HIS A 10 6.63 14.77 2.93
CA HIS A 10 6.49 13.70 1.94
C HIS A 10 7.61 12.72 2.25
N GLY A 11 7.26 11.46 2.54
CA GLY A 11 8.20 10.41 2.90
C GLY A 11 9.26 10.22 1.83
N GLU A 12 10.30 11.04 1.86
CA GLU A 12 11.60 10.76 1.30
C GLU A 12 12.21 9.71 2.20
N ASP A 13 12.02 8.47 1.81
CA ASP A 13 12.89 7.40 2.23
C ASP A 13 14.35 7.80 1.96
N ARG A 14 15.19 7.51 2.94
CA ARG A 14 16.53 8.04 3.21
C ARG A 14 17.59 7.80 2.11
N TYR A 15 17.19 7.34 0.93
CA TYR A 15 18.04 6.92 -0.18
C TYR A 15 17.63 7.46 -1.57
N GLY A 16 16.60 8.30 -1.68
CA GLY A 16 16.41 9.16 -2.87
C GLY A 16 16.40 8.44 -4.23
N MET A 17 15.88 7.20 -4.30
CA MET A 17 15.67 6.50 -5.56
C MET A 17 14.19 6.46 -5.88
N VAL A 18 13.76 7.59 -6.47
CA VAL A 18 12.48 7.81 -7.12
C VAL A 18 12.04 6.55 -7.87
N GLY A 19 11.06 5.84 -7.30
CA GLY A 19 10.21 4.95 -8.07
C GLY A 19 9.64 5.77 -9.23
N LYS A 20 10.05 5.46 -10.46
CA LYS A 20 9.50 6.08 -11.65
C LYS A 20 7.97 6.01 -11.55
N THR A 21 7.32 7.15 -11.67
CA THR A 21 5.89 7.37 -11.90
C THR A 21 4.96 6.15 -11.70
N GLY A 22 4.18 6.12 -10.60
CA GLY A 22 2.84 5.52 -10.68
C GLY A 22 2.50 4.26 -9.87
N ASP A 23 3.19 3.90 -8.79
CA ASP A 23 2.65 2.85 -7.89
C ASP A 23 1.46 3.41 -7.06
N PRO A 24 0.25 2.86 -7.22
CA PRO A 24 -0.95 3.41 -6.59
C PRO A 24 -1.18 2.85 -5.17
N PHE A 25 -0.44 1.82 -4.73
CA PHE A 25 -0.55 1.26 -3.39
C PHE A 25 0.34 2.02 -2.40
N ARG A 26 -0.15 3.17 -1.93
CA ARG A 26 0.55 4.05 -0.97
C ARG A 26 -0.05 3.93 0.43
N GLU A 27 0.72 4.33 1.43
CA GLU A 27 0.24 4.46 2.81
C GLU A 27 -1.02 5.34 2.85
N GLU A 28 -1.94 5.02 3.77
CA GLU A 28 -3.24 5.67 3.95
C GLU A 28 -4.24 5.51 2.78
N CYS A 29 -3.89 4.79 1.70
CA CYS A 29 -4.86 4.41 0.68
C CYS A 29 -5.86 3.37 1.20
N GLU A 30 -7.13 3.56 0.86
CA GLU A 30 -8.19 2.60 1.12
C GLU A 30 -8.38 1.63 -0.06
N LEU A 31 -8.54 0.36 0.26
CA LEU A 31 -8.86 -0.70 -0.68
C LEU A 31 -10.29 -1.18 -0.43
N GLY A 32 -11.13 -1.14 -1.47
CA GLY A 32 -12.47 -1.71 -1.51
C GLY A 32 -12.46 -3.23 -1.53
N ILE A 33 -11.82 -3.82 -0.52
CA ILE A 33 -11.65 -5.24 -0.29
C ILE A 33 -12.21 -5.55 1.10
N SER A 34 -12.99 -6.62 1.22
CA SER A 34 -13.53 -7.06 2.50
C SER A 34 -12.46 -7.71 3.38
N CYS A 35 -12.51 -7.41 4.68
CA CYS A 35 -11.70 -8.07 5.68
C CYS A 35 -11.96 -9.59 5.73
N TYR A 36 -10.90 -10.40 5.84
CA TYR A 36 -11.04 -11.85 5.94
C TYR A 36 -11.73 -12.32 7.24
N GLN A 37 -11.74 -11.48 8.28
CA GLN A 37 -12.23 -11.83 9.61
C GLN A 37 -13.65 -11.32 9.87
N CYS A 38 -13.92 -10.03 9.65
CA CYS A 38 -15.24 -9.44 9.90
C CYS A 38 -16.05 -9.16 8.63
N HIS A 39 -15.47 -9.36 7.43
CA HIS A 39 -16.10 -9.09 6.14
C HIS A 39 -16.48 -7.64 5.84
N GLU A 40 -16.23 -6.71 6.76
CA GLU A 40 -16.37 -5.27 6.54
C GLU A 40 -15.28 -4.71 5.61
N GLN A 41 -15.58 -3.55 5.00
CA GLN A 41 -14.69 -2.80 4.12
C GLN A 41 -14.58 -1.33 4.60
N PRO A 42 -13.58 -0.55 4.19
CA PRO A 42 -12.39 -0.95 3.40
C PRO A 42 -11.27 -1.56 4.25
N LEU A 43 -10.25 -2.08 3.57
CA LEU A 43 -8.93 -2.30 4.17
C LEU A 43 -8.05 -1.07 3.90
N VAL A 44 -7.34 -0.57 4.90
CA VAL A 44 -6.43 0.58 4.79
C VAL A 44 -5.00 0.10 4.65
N ILE A 45 -4.22 0.67 3.73
CA ILE A 45 -2.79 0.43 3.66
C ILE A 45 -2.11 1.13 4.83
N ALA A 46 -1.62 0.33 5.77
CA ALA A 46 -0.95 0.80 6.98
C ALA A 46 0.53 1.06 6.74
N GLU A 47 1.19 0.19 5.96
CA GLU A 47 2.63 0.29 5.71
C GLU A 47 2.97 -0.16 4.29
N ARG A 48 4.02 0.46 3.73
CA ARG A 48 4.65 0.06 2.48
C ARG A 48 6.15 -0.13 2.71
N ASN A 49 6.57 -1.39 2.74
CA ASN A 49 7.95 -1.76 3.06
C ASN A 49 8.68 -2.21 1.80
N TRP A 50 9.79 -1.55 1.44
CA TRP A 50 10.70 -2.07 0.41
C TRP A 50 11.32 -3.39 0.87
N MET A 51 11.33 -4.39 -0.02
CA MET A 51 11.89 -5.71 0.27
C MET A 51 13.22 -5.95 -0.42
N ASP A 52 13.23 -5.81 -1.74
CA ASP A 52 14.39 -6.11 -2.61
C ASP A 52 14.15 -5.53 -4.01
N THR A 53 15.08 -5.77 -4.93
CA THR A 53 14.95 -5.49 -6.37
C THR A 53 14.88 -6.81 -7.15
N ASN A 54 13.91 -6.93 -8.06
CA ASN A 54 13.75 -8.08 -8.94
C ASN A 54 14.84 -8.11 -10.03
N ASN A 55 14.93 -9.24 -10.75
CA ASN A 55 15.87 -9.40 -11.87
C ASN A 55 15.60 -8.46 -13.06
N ASP A 56 14.39 -7.90 -13.16
CA ASP A 56 14.00 -6.91 -14.16
C ASP A 56 14.18 -5.46 -13.68
N ASP A 57 14.97 -5.27 -12.61
CA ASP A 57 15.24 -3.99 -11.94
C ASP A 57 14.02 -3.32 -11.27
N SER A 58 12.87 -3.98 -11.24
CA SER A 58 11.69 -3.47 -10.52
C SER A 58 11.84 -3.64 -9.00
N GLN A 59 11.47 -2.61 -8.23
CA GLN A 59 11.49 -2.65 -6.78
C GLN A 59 10.29 -3.46 -6.25
N ARG A 60 10.56 -4.41 -5.36
CA ARG A 60 9.55 -5.28 -4.73
C ARG A 60 9.15 -4.72 -3.37
N TYR A 61 7.84 -4.71 -3.10
CA TYR A 61 7.28 -4.11 -1.89
C TYR A 61 6.32 -5.06 -1.17
N GLN A 62 6.40 -5.07 0.16
CA GLN A 62 5.35 -5.61 1.03
C GLN A 62 4.37 -4.49 1.35
N ILE A 63 3.09 -4.75 1.13
CA ILE A 63 1.99 -3.86 1.50
C ILE A 63 1.25 -4.50 2.67
N VAL A 64 1.24 -3.81 3.81
CA VAL A 64 0.51 -4.21 5.01
C VAL A 64 -0.82 -3.47 5.01
N VAL A 65 -1.92 -4.21 5.18
CA VAL A 65 -3.27 -3.65 5.25
C VAL A 65 -3.95 -3.99 6.57
N VAL A 66 -4.74 -3.05 7.08
CA VAL A 66 -5.48 -3.19 8.33
C VAL A 66 -6.97 -2.96 8.10
N CYS A 67 -7.79 -3.75 8.78
CA CYS A 67 -9.22 -3.49 8.89
C CYS A 67 -9.47 -2.57 10.09
N GLU A 68 -9.95 -1.35 9.85
CA GLU A 68 -10.24 -0.40 10.93
C GLU A 68 -11.41 -0.83 11.83
N HIS A 69 -12.28 -1.75 11.37
CA HIS A 69 -13.42 -2.23 12.15
C HIS A 69 -13.04 -3.24 13.23
N CYS A 70 -12.11 -4.16 12.95
CA CYS A 70 -11.76 -5.25 13.86
C CYS A 70 -10.27 -5.35 14.19
N GLY A 71 -9.43 -4.49 13.61
CA GLY A 71 -7.98 -4.49 13.78
C GLY A 71 -7.26 -5.66 13.09
N ALA A 72 -7.95 -6.46 12.28
CA ALA A 72 -7.32 -7.57 11.57
C ALA A 72 -6.31 -7.05 10.53
N VAL A 73 -5.13 -7.65 10.53
CA VAL A 73 -4.04 -7.33 9.59
C VAL A 73 -3.93 -8.42 8.53
N ASP A 74 -3.72 -7.99 7.29
CA ASP A 74 -3.38 -8.85 6.15
C ASP A 74 -2.28 -8.17 5.33
N GLU A 75 -1.69 -8.87 4.37
CA GLU A 75 -0.59 -8.32 3.57
C GLU A 75 -0.48 -8.99 2.21
N PHE A 76 0.06 -8.25 1.25
CA PHE A 76 0.35 -8.72 -0.11
C PHE A 76 1.63 -8.08 -0.65
N ILE A 77 2.13 -8.59 -1.77
CA ILE A 77 3.36 -8.14 -2.41
C ILE A 77 3.03 -7.44 -3.73
N VAL A 78 3.63 -6.27 -3.94
CA VAL A 78 3.66 -5.56 -5.23
C VAL A 78 5.01 -5.83 -5.90
N ASN A 79 4.98 -6.03 -7.22
CA ASN A 79 6.10 -6.50 -8.03
C ASN A 79 6.67 -7.84 -7.52
N ASP A 80 5.79 -8.84 -7.36
CA ASP A 80 6.14 -10.16 -6.88
C ASP A 80 6.91 -10.97 -7.93
N GLY A 81 8.25 -10.82 -7.93
CA GLY A 81 9.18 -11.50 -8.84
C GLY A 81 9.34 -10.84 -10.21
N ARG A 82 8.44 -9.92 -10.58
CA ARG A 82 8.52 -9.08 -11.78
C ARG A 82 7.64 -7.83 -11.66
N GLU A 83 7.91 -6.83 -12.49
CA GLU A 83 7.12 -5.60 -12.55
C GLU A 83 5.62 -5.88 -12.80
N HIS A 84 4.74 -5.12 -12.14
CA HIS A 84 3.27 -5.19 -12.20
C HIS A 84 2.64 -6.50 -11.72
N GLN A 85 3.41 -7.43 -11.16
CA GLN A 85 2.86 -8.64 -10.57
C GLN A 85 2.42 -8.38 -9.12
N ILE A 86 1.12 -8.50 -8.83
CA ILE A 86 0.58 -8.34 -7.48
C ILE A 86 0.22 -9.72 -6.91
N SER A 87 0.68 -10.04 -5.70
CA SER A 87 0.36 -11.30 -5.04
C SER A 87 -1.06 -11.29 -4.46
N LYS A 88 -1.55 -12.47 -4.09
CA LYS A 88 -2.73 -12.57 -3.23
C LYS A 88 -2.41 -12.08 -1.82
N LEU A 89 -3.43 -11.53 -1.16
CA LEU A 89 -3.45 -11.33 0.28
C LEU A 89 -3.20 -12.65 1.01
N LYS A 90 -2.32 -12.64 2.01
CA LYS A 90 -1.89 -13.85 2.73
C LYS A 90 -3.06 -14.55 3.42
N ARG A 91 -4.00 -13.82 4.02
CA ARG A 91 -5.15 -14.39 4.74
C ARG A 91 -6.37 -14.54 3.84
N SER A 92 -6.86 -13.46 3.24
CA SER A 92 -8.11 -13.49 2.44
C SER A 92 -8.00 -14.29 1.13
N LYS A 93 -6.77 -14.49 0.64
CA LYS A 93 -6.46 -15.08 -0.68
C LYS A 93 -7.00 -14.31 -1.88
N TYR A 94 -7.61 -13.15 -1.67
CA TYR A 94 -8.00 -12.23 -2.74
C TYR A 94 -6.75 -11.61 -3.37
N GLN A 95 -6.76 -11.37 -4.69
CA GLN A 95 -5.66 -10.71 -5.38
C GLN A 95 -6.03 -9.23 -5.62
N PRO A 96 -5.40 -8.27 -4.91
CA PRO A 96 -5.64 -6.86 -5.14
C PRO A 96 -5.26 -6.45 -6.57
N THR A 97 -5.97 -5.45 -7.06
CA THR A 97 -5.70 -4.75 -8.33
C THR A 97 -5.84 -3.26 -8.09
N GLU A 98 -5.30 -2.44 -8.97
CA GLU A 98 -5.40 -0.98 -8.86
C GLU A 98 -6.86 -0.49 -8.83
N LYS A 99 -7.78 -1.26 -9.44
CA LYS A 99 -9.23 -0.98 -9.41
C LYS A 99 -9.85 -1.10 -8.01
N ASN A 100 -9.18 -1.77 -7.09
CA ASN A 100 -9.64 -1.87 -5.71
C ASN A 100 -9.33 -0.60 -4.92
N ILE A 101 -8.49 0.30 -5.43
CA ILE A 101 -8.13 1.52 -4.74
C ILE A 101 -9.32 2.47 -4.79
N ILE A 102 -9.79 2.86 -3.60
CA ILE A 102 -10.85 3.84 -3.45
C ILE A 102 -10.20 5.21 -3.59
N ASN A 103 -10.30 5.79 -4.79
CA ASN A 103 -9.97 7.19 -4.98
C ASN A 103 -11.00 8.02 -4.22
N LYS A 104 -10.59 8.66 -3.11
CA LYS A 104 -11.33 9.79 -2.54
C LYS A 104 -11.18 10.98 -3.50
N GLY A 105 -11.82 10.88 -4.67
CA GLY A 105 -11.93 11.95 -5.64
C GLY A 105 -12.72 13.09 -5.02
N THR A 106 -12.00 14.16 -4.71
CA THR A 106 -12.40 15.57 -4.73
C THR A 106 -13.87 15.83 -5.08
N VAL A 107 -14.59 16.36 -4.09
CA VAL A 107 -15.83 17.13 -4.29
C VAL A 107 -15.54 18.21 -5.35
N ASP A 108 -16.26 18.16 -6.48
CA ASP A 108 -16.36 19.30 -7.41
C ASP A 108 -16.98 20.52 -6.72
#